data_AF-A0A1F2QP10-F1
#
_entry.id   AF-A0A1F2QP10-F1
#
_cell.length_a   1.000
_cell.length_b   1.000
_cell.length_c   1.000
_cell.angle_alpha   90.00
_cell.angle_beta   90.00
_cell.angle_gamma   90.00
#
_symmetry.space_group_name_H-M   'P 1'
#
loop_
_entity.id
_entity.type
_entity.pdbx_description
1 polymer ?
#
loop_
_entity_poly.entity_id
_entity_poly.type
_entity_poly.pdbx_seq_one_letter_code
_entity_poly.pdbx_strand_id
1 'polypeptide(L)'
;MKRYPLQAVLDQRQAACGTARLALAEAVRALEEEERRLAEAERAREVVTRERTEAQRHLYDPDETGMLPLPLIERRTEGLHHVERRLAEASRALDERRAAVARAQAELERSRLALVEADRERKAVETHREAWLEEQRREQTRREERQSEEVVLARYAARPAGEGGSETS
;
A
#
# COMPACT_ATOMS: atom_id res chain seq x y z
N MET A 1 -5.26 -10.35 -36.49
CA MET A 1 -5.32 -11.00 -35.16
C MET A 1 -6.58 -10.54 -34.44
N LYS A 2 -7.33 -11.47 -33.84
CA LYS A 2 -8.51 -11.11 -33.03
C LYS A 2 -8.05 -10.38 -31.77
N ARG A 3 -8.81 -9.37 -31.30
CA ARG A 3 -8.57 -8.74 -29.99
C ARG A 3 -8.96 -9.72 -28.88
N TYR A 4 -8.24 -9.66 -27.76
CA TYR A 4 -8.56 -10.46 -26.58
C TYR A 4 -9.95 -10.07 -26.03
N PRO A 5 -10.89 -11.01 -25.85
CA PRO A 5 -12.27 -10.69 -25.48
C PRO A 5 -12.42 -9.97 -24.13
N LEU A 6 -11.51 -10.22 -23.19
CA LEU A 6 -11.55 -9.64 -21.83
C LEU A 6 -10.55 -8.48 -21.66
N GLN A 7 -10.17 -7.80 -22.75
CA GLN A 7 -9.22 -6.68 -22.67
C GLN A 7 -9.72 -5.56 -21.74
N ALA A 8 -11.01 -5.19 -21.83
CA ALA A 8 -11.58 -4.16 -20.96
C ALA A 8 -11.50 -4.52 -19.46
N VAL A 9 -11.66 -5.80 -19.12
CA VAL A 9 -11.53 -6.30 -17.74
C VAL A 9 -10.08 -6.20 -17.30
N LEU A 10 -9.12 -6.55 -18.15
CA LEU A 10 -7.70 -6.41 -17.85
C LEU A 10 -7.34 -4.94 -17.56
N ASP A 11 -7.78 -4.02 -18.42
CA ASP A 11 -7.51 -2.59 -18.27
C ASP A 11 -8.13 -2.05 -16.97
N GLN A 12 -9.34 -2.49 -16.63
CA GLN A 12 -9.99 -2.15 -15.36
C GLN A 12 -9.21 -2.66 -14.14
N ARG A 13 -8.70 -3.90 -14.16
CA ARG A 13 -7.91 -4.46 -13.04
C ARG A 13 -6.53 -3.80 -12.94
N GLN A 14 -5.94 -3.40 -14.06
CA GLN A 14 -4.72 -2.59 -14.05
C GLN A 14 -4.95 -1.21 -13.43
N ALA A 15 -6.07 -0.56 -13.77
CA ALA A 15 -6.46 0.71 -13.14
C ALA A 15 -6.71 0.54 -11.64
N ALA A 16 -7.41 -0.51 -11.22
CA ALA A 16 -7.66 -0.81 -9.81
C ALA A 16 -6.37 -1.06 -9.00
N CYS A 17 -5.39 -1.76 -9.60
CA CYS A 17 -4.06 -1.92 -9.01
C CYS A 17 -3.34 -0.56 -8.89
N GLY A 18 -3.46 0.30 -9.91
CA GLY A 18 -2.96 1.67 -9.88
C GLY A 18 -3.55 2.50 -8.74
N THR A 19 -4.87 2.48 -8.58
CA THR A 19 -5.56 3.19 -7.49
C THR A 19 -5.18 2.65 -6.11
N ALA A 20 -5.04 1.33 -5.96
CA ALA A 20 -4.62 0.71 -4.70
C ALA A 20 -3.17 1.09 -4.33
N ARG A 21 -2.27 1.24 -5.32
CA ARG A 21 -0.90 1.74 -5.07
C ARG A 21 -0.88 3.18 -4.60
N LEU A 22 -1.72 4.04 -5.18
CA LEU A 22 -1.85 5.43 -4.75
C LEU A 22 -2.41 5.51 -3.32
N ALA A 23 -3.48 4.77 -3.03
CA ALA A 23 -4.05 4.69 -1.69
C ALA A 23 -3.03 4.21 -0.65
N LEU A 24 -2.22 3.19 -0.99
CA LEU A 24 -1.13 2.74 -0.13
C LEU A 24 -0.09 3.84 0.13
N ALA A 25 0.31 4.58 -0.91
CA ALA A 25 1.27 5.68 -0.76
C ALA A 25 0.71 6.82 0.10
N GLU A 26 -0.58 7.14 -0.03
CA GLU A 26 -1.27 8.11 0.81
C GLU A 26 -1.33 7.63 2.28
N ALA A 27 -1.65 6.36 2.51
CA ALA A 27 -1.69 5.78 3.85
C ALA A 27 -0.30 5.78 4.53
N VAL A 28 0.78 5.52 3.78
CA VAL A 28 2.16 5.64 4.30
C VAL A 28 2.44 7.09 4.72
N ARG A 29 2.13 8.07 3.86
CA ARG A 29 2.36 9.49 4.18
C ARG A 29 1.55 9.93 5.39
N ALA A 30 0.30 9.51 5.49
CA ALA A 30 -0.56 9.82 6.63
C ALA A 30 0.00 9.23 7.93
N LEU A 31 0.52 8.00 7.89
CA LEU A 31 1.19 7.39 9.05
C LEU A 31 2.44 8.18 9.46
N GLU A 32 3.31 8.51 8.50
CA GLU A 32 4.52 9.31 8.77
C GLU A 32 4.18 10.66 9.40
N GLU A 33 3.10 11.31 8.95
CA GLU A 33 2.65 12.57 9.52
C GLU A 33 2.14 12.42 10.96
N GLU A 34 1.34 11.39 11.25
CA GLU A 34 0.87 11.13 12.62
C GLU A 34 2.01 10.71 13.55
N GLU A 35 3.01 9.97 13.07
CA GLU A 35 4.21 9.63 13.83
C GLU A 35 5.04 10.88 14.17
N ARG A 36 5.19 11.83 13.22
CA ARG A 36 5.85 13.12 13.48
C ARG A 36 5.10 13.92 14.54
N ARG A 37 3.77 14.01 14.41
CA ARG A 37 2.92 14.70 15.40
C ARG A 37 2.99 14.06 16.78
N LEU A 38 3.06 12.72 16.85
CA LEU A 38 3.27 12.00 18.10
C LEU A 38 4.63 12.34 18.73
N ALA A 39 5.70 12.34 17.93
CA ALA A 39 7.04 12.69 18.41
C ALA A 39 7.10 14.15 18.93
N GLU A 40 6.42 15.09 18.27
CA GLU A 40 6.28 16.47 18.74
C GLU A 40 5.52 16.54 20.08
N ALA A 41 4.42 15.80 20.22
CA ALA A 41 3.65 15.73 21.46
C ALA A 41 4.45 15.09 22.61
N GLU A 42 5.26 14.07 22.32
CA GLU A 42 6.17 13.44 23.29
C GLU A 42 7.21 14.42 23.81
N ARG A 43 7.85 15.20 22.90
CA ARG A 43 8.79 16.26 23.28
C ARG A 43 8.12 17.34 24.13
N ALA A 44 6.92 17.78 23.75
CA ALA A 44 6.17 18.77 24.51
C ALA A 44 5.85 18.28 25.93
N ARG A 45 5.44 17.02 26.07
CA ARG A 45 5.22 16.39 27.39
C ARG A 45 6.50 16.30 28.20
N GLU A 46 7.63 15.99 27.56
CA GLU A 46 8.92 15.91 28.25
C GLU A 46 9.32 17.28 28.84
N VAL A 47 9.12 18.36 28.09
CA VAL A 47 9.35 19.73 28.59
C VAL A 47 8.52 20.00 29.85
N VAL A 48 7.22 19.72 29.82
CA VAL A 48 6.35 19.92 30.99
C VAL A 48 6.73 19.00 32.16
N THR A 49 7.22 17.79 31.88
CA THR A 49 7.71 16.86 32.91
C THR A 49 8.97 17.42 33.61
N ARG A 50 9.86 18.06 32.85
CA ARG A 50 11.04 18.74 33.40
C ARG A 50 10.61 19.94 34.23
N GLU A 51 9.72 20.81 33.72
CA GLU A 51 9.14 21.92 34.48
C GLU A 51 8.53 21.44 35.81
N ARG A 52 7.79 20.34 35.80
CA ARG A 52 7.19 19.74 37.00
C ARG A 52 8.25 19.28 38.00
N THR A 53 9.31 18.66 37.50
CA THR A 53 10.41 18.17 38.33
C THR A 53 11.18 19.34 38.96
N GLU A 54 11.43 20.40 38.21
CA GLU A 54 12.07 21.63 38.70
C GLU A 54 11.18 22.33 39.73
N ALA A 55 9.89 22.53 39.44
CA ALA A 55 8.93 23.11 40.38
C ALA A 55 8.86 22.32 41.69
N GLN A 56 8.91 20.98 41.61
CA GLN A 56 8.92 20.14 42.80
C GLN A 56 10.23 20.25 43.60
N ARG A 57 11.38 20.35 42.92
CA ARG A 57 12.68 20.58 43.58
C ARG A 57 12.71 21.92 44.33
N HIS A 58 12.19 22.98 43.71
CA HIS A 58 12.19 24.31 44.29
C HIS A 58 11.07 24.54 45.32
N LEU A 59 10.18 23.58 45.54
CA LEU A 59 9.02 23.76 46.44
C LEU A 59 9.45 24.16 47.86
N TYR A 60 10.44 23.46 48.41
CA TYR A 60 10.97 23.67 49.77
C TYR A 60 12.38 24.26 49.79
N ASP A 61 12.81 24.84 48.68
CA ASP A 61 14.15 25.43 48.55
C ASP A 61 14.20 26.77 49.32
N PRO A 62 15.01 26.88 50.39
CA PRO A 62 15.04 28.06 51.24
C PRO A 62 15.65 29.28 50.51
N ASP A 63 15.39 30.48 51.03
CA ASP A 63 15.98 31.72 50.51
C ASP A 63 17.45 31.90 50.93
N GLU A 64 18.10 32.99 50.49
CA GLU A 64 19.50 33.32 50.82
C GLU A 64 19.75 33.44 52.34
N THR A 65 18.70 33.66 53.13
CA THR A 65 18.74 33.70 54.60
C THR A 65 18.45 32.36 55.28
N GLY A 66 18.22 31.30 54.50
CA GLY A 66 17.86 29.96 55.01
C GLY A 66 16.43 29.85 55.52
N MET A 67 15.60 30.88 55.30
CA MET A 67 14.20 30.93 55.73
C MET A 67 13.30 30.56 54.55
N LEU A 68 12.10 30.07 54.85
CA LEU A 68 11.11 29.75 53.83
C LEU A 68 9.75 30.34 54.23
N PRO A 69 9.39 31.53 53.72
CA PRO A 69 8.12 32.17 54.05
C PRO A 69 6.93 31.32 53.60
N LEU A 70 5.94 31.13 54.48
CA LEU A 70 4.70 30.39 54.16
C LEU A 70 4.01 30.88 52.86
N PRO A 71 3.86 32.19 52.60
CA PRO A 71 3.24 32.66 51.35
C PRO A 71 4.00 32.26 50.08
N LEU A 72 5.33 32.07 50.18
CA LEU A 72 6.14 31.62 49.05
C LEU A 72 5.88 30.13 48.76
N ILE A 73 5.72 29.31 49.81
CA ILE A 73 5.36 27.89 49.68
C ILE A 73 3.98 27.76 49.04
N GLU A 74 3.00 28.54 49.48
CA GLU A 74 1.63 28.55 48.93
C GLU A 74 1.65 28.86 47.43
N ARG A 75 2.34 29.94 47.03
CA ARG A 75 2.48 30.31 45.61
C ARG A 75 3.20 29.23 44.79
N ARG A 76 4.25 28.61 45.32
CA ARG A 76 4.97 27.51 44.65
C ARG A 76 4.08 26.27 44.51
N THR A 77 3.25 25.98 45.50
CA THR A 77 2.28 24.87 45.49
C THR A 77 1.22 25.09 44.43
N GLU A 78 0.65 26.30 44.32
CA GLU A 78 -0.30 26.65 43.26
C GLU A 78 0.34 26.53 41.87
N GLY A 79 1.59 27.01 41.72
CA GLY A 79 2.37 26.85 40.50
C GLY A 79 2.58 25.38 40.13
N LEU A 80 2.91 24.53 41.11
CA LEU A 80 3.07 23.09 40.88
C LEU A 80 1.75 22.45 40.42
N HIS A 81 0.62 22.77 41.05
CA HIS A 81 -0.70 22.28 40.61
C HIS A 81 -1.05 22.71 39.19
N HIS A 82 -0.69 23.94 38.80
CA HIS A 82 -0.86 24.40 37.42
C HIS A 82 -0.04 23.56 36.42
N VAL A 83 1.23 23.28 36.74
CA VAL A 83 2.09 22.43 35.90
C VAL A 83 1.59 20.99 35.85
N GLU A 84 1.12 20.43 36.96
CA GLU A 84 0.53 19.07 37.01
C GLU A 84 -0.72 18.96 36.13
N ARG A 85 -1.58 19.99 36.12
CA ARG A 85 -2.71 20.06 35.18
C ARG A 85 -2.26 20.06 33.73
N ARG A 86 -1.27 20.90 33.38
CA ARG A 86 -0.71 20.93 32.01
C ARG A 86 -0.11 19.59 31.62
N LEU A 87 0.55 18.89 32.55
CA LEU A 87 1.10 17.56 32.30
C LEU A 87 0.00 16.52 32.06
N ALA A 88 -1.12 16.60 32.80
CA ALA A 88 -2.26 15.73 32.60
C ALA A 88 -2.94 15.98 31.24
N GLU A 89 -3.11 17.24 30.85
CA GLU A 89 -3.63 17.64 29.53
C GLU A 89 -2.71 17.14 28.40
N ALA A 90 -1.40 17.35 28.53
CA ALA A 90 -0.41 16.87 27.56
C ALA A 90 -0.38 15.34 27.46
N SER A 91 -0.53 14.62 28.58
CA SER A 91 -0.58 13.16 28.59
C SER A 91 -1.84 12.63 27.91
N ARG A 92 -3.00 13.25 28.14
CA ARG A 92 -4.25 12.91 27.43
C ARG A 92 -4.12 13.15 25.93
N ALA A 93 -3.59 14.29 25.51
CA ALA A 93 -3.36 14.59 24.10
C ALA A 93 -2.42 13.55 23.46
N LEU A 94 -1.40 13.10 24.18
CA LEU A 94 -0.47 12.06 23.71
C LEU A 94 -1.19 10.71 23.52
N ASP A 95 -2.05 10.32 24.44
CA ASP A 95 -2.84 9.09 24.31
C ASP A 95 -3.80 9.14 23.09
N GLU A 96 -4.43 10.30 22.86
CA GLU A 96 -5.24 10.53 21.65
C GLU A 96 -4.42 10.41 20.36
N ARG A 97 -3.18 10.91 20.37
CA ARG A 97 -2.25 10.82 19.23
C ARG A 97 -1.76 9.39 19.01
N ARG A 98 -1.48 8.62 20.06
CA ARG A 98 -1.18 7.19 19.95
C ARG A 98 -2.33 6.43 19.33
N ALA A 99 -3.57 6.73 19.72
CA ALA A 99 -4.75 6.15 19.10
C ALA A 99 -4.88 6.56 17.62
N ALA A 100 -4.51 7.78 17.25
CA ALA A 100 -4.49 8.22 15.84
C ALA A 100 -3.45 7.45 15.01
N VAL A 101 -2.23 7.28 15.52
CA VAL A 101 -1.19 6.46 14.88
C VAL A 101 -1.67 5.02 14.71
N ALA A 102 -2.28 4.42 15.73
CA ALA A 102 -2.83 3.06 15.63
C ALA A 102 -3.92 2.94 14.54
N ARG A 103 -4.77 3.96 14.39
CA ARG A 103 -5.77 4.01 13.29
C ARG A 103 -5.11 4.13 11.92
N ALA A 104 -4.07 4.97 11.80
CA ALA A 104 -3.32 5.12 10.55
C ALA A 104 -2.58 3.84 10.15
N GLN A 105 -1.99 3.12 11.13
CA GLN A 105 -1.38 1.80 10.91
C GLN A 105 -2.42 0.78 10.43
N ALA A 106 -3.62 0.76 11.03
CA ALA A 106 -4.69 -0.11 10.58
C ALA A 106 -5.15 0.20 9.14
N GLU A 107 -5.20 1.48 8.76
CA GLU A 107 -5.53 1.89 7.38
C GLU A 107 -4.42 1.51 6.38
N LEU A 108 -3.16 1.65 6.78
CA LEU A 108 -2.03 1.18 5.98
C LEU A 108 -2.12 -0.31 5.68
N GLU A 109 -2.42 -1.12 6.69
CA GLU A 109 -2.59 -2.57 6.50
C GLU A 109 -3.79 -2.92 5.62
N ARG A 110 -4.93 -2.21 5.78
CA ARG A 110 -6.07 -2.35 4.87
C ARG A 110 -5.67 -2.06 3.42
N SER A 111 -4.95 -0.96 3.19
CA SER A 111 -4.48 -0.57 1.86
C SER A 111 -3.48 -1.58 1.28
N ARG A 112 -2.60 -2.16 2.11
CA ARG A 112 -1.69 -3.24 1.69
C ARG A 112 -2.46 -4.47 1.22
N LEU A 113 -3.44 -4.92 2.00
CA LEU A 113 -4.27 -6.08 1.65
C LEU A 113 -5.06 -5.83 0.35
N ALA A 114 -5.65 -4.65 0.19
CA ALA A 114 -6.36 -4.26 -1.02
C ALA A 114 -5.45 -4.29 -2.26
N LEU A 115 -4.20 -3.84 -2.13
CA LEU A 115 -3.23 -3.92 -3.22
C LEU A 115 -2.88 -5.37 -3.59
N VAL A 116 -2.68 -6.23 -2.59
CA VAL A 116 -2.39 -7.66 -2.82
C VAL A 116 -3.56 -8.34 -3.53
N GLU A 117 -4.80 -8.05 -3.12
CA GLU A 117 -5.99 -8.58 -3.78
C GLU A 117 -6.11 -8.09 -5.22
N ALA A 118 -5.97 -6.78 -5.46
CA ALA A 118 -6.01 -6.21 -6.81
C ALA A 118 -4.91 -6.78 -7.72
N ASP A 119 -3.70 -7.02 -7.20
CA ASP A 119 -2.62 -7.65 -7.94
C ASP A 119 -2.92 -9.11 -8.29
N ARG A 120 -3.52 -9.86 -7.35
CA ARG A 120 -3.93 -11.25 -7.57
C ARG A 120 -4.99 -11.35 -8.66
N GLU A 121 -6.02 -10.49 -8.61
CA GLU A 121 -7.07 -10.45 -9.62
C GLU A 121 -6.51 -10.08 -11.00
N ARG A 122 -5.63 -9.07 -11.06
CA ARG A 122 -4.95 -8.67 -12.30
C ARG A 122 -4.16 -9.83 -12.90
N LYS A 123 -3.36 -10.53 -12.10
CA LYS A 123 -2.57 -11.69 -12.53
C LYS A 123 -3.45 -12.81 -13.07
N ALA A 124 -4.60 -13.09 -12.44
CA ALA A 124 -5.52 -14.11 -12.92
C ALA A 124 -6.03 -13.82 -14.35
N VAL A 125 -6.33 -12.54 -14.64
CA VAL A 125 -6.76 -12.11 -15.98
C VAL A 125 -5.59 -12.12 -16.98
N GLU A 126 -4.38 -11.77 -16.54
CA GLU A 126 -3.15 -11.85 -17.35
C GLU A 126 -2.86 -13.30 -17.77
N THR A 127 -2.90 -14.26 -16.84
CA THR A 127 -2.71 -15.69 -17.14
C THR A 127 -3.77 -16.21 -18.11
N HIS A 128 -5.04 -15.83 -17.92
CA HIS A 128 -6.10 -16.23 -18.87
C HIS A 128 -5.85 -15.65 -20.27
N ARG A 129 -5.35 -14.40 -20.37
CA ARG A 129 -4.97 -13.78 -21.65
C ARG A 129 -3.86 -14.56 -22.34
N GLU A 130 -2.84 -14.97 -21.60
CA GLU A 130 -1.73 -15.76 -22.12
C GLU A 130 -2.21 -17.11 -22.68
N ALA A 131 -3.03 -17.84 -21.92
CA ALA A 131 -3.62 -19.10 -22.36
C ALA A 131 -4.50 -18.93 -23.62
N TRP A 132 -5.30 -17.86 -23.67
CA TRP A 132 -6.10 -17.54 -24.85
C TRP A 132 -5.24 -17.25 -26.09
N LEU A 133 -4.14 -16.49 -25.93
CA LEU A 133 -3.21 -16.20 -27.02
C LEU A 133 -2.54 -17.47 -27.53
N GLU A 134 -2.19 -18.40 -26.64
CA GLU A 134 -1.60 -19.67 -27.02
C GLU A 134 -2.60 -20.55 -27.80
N GLU A 135 -3.85 -20.64 -27.34
CA GLU A 135 -4.89 -21.39 -28.05
C GLU A 135 -5.18 -20.80 -29.44
N GLN A 136 -5.22 -19.46 -29.57
CA GLN A 136 -5.39 -18.82 -30.87
C GLN A 136 -4.21 -19.09 -31.82
N ARG A 137 -2.97 -19.16 -31.31
CA ARG A 137 -1.82 -19.55 -32.13
C ARG A 137 -1.94 -21.01 -32.59
N ARG A 138 -2.27 -21.92 -31.67
CA ARG A 138 -2.48 -23.35 -32.00
C ARG A 138 -3.58 -23.55 -33.04
N GLU A 139 -4.70 -22.83 -32.90
CA GLU A 139 -5.79 -22.89 -33.86
C GLU A 139 -5.37 -22.35 -35.23
N GLN A 140 -4.58 -21.27 -35.27
CA GLN A 140 -4.03 -20.73 -36.50
C GLN A 140 -3.07 -21.71 -37.18
N THR A 141 -2.13 -22.31 -36.44
CA THR A 141 -1.22 -23.32 -36.98
C THR A 141 -1.97 -24.52 -37.55
N ARG A 142 -2.98 -25.05 -36.83
CA ARG A 142 -3.81 -26.16 -37.34
C ARG A 142 -4.59 -25.80 -38.61
N ARG A 143 -5.05 -24.55 -38.74
CA ARG A 143 -5.73 -24.08 -39.96
C ARG A 143 -4.75 -23.98 -41.13
N GLU A 144 -3.55 -23.44 -40.89
CA GLU A 144 -2.48 -23.33 -41.89
C GLU A 144 -2.01 -24.72 -42.36
N GLU A 145 -1.89 -25.69 -41.46
CA GLU A 145 -1.58 -27.09 -41.78
C GLU A 145 -2.65 -27.71 -42.69
N ARG A 146 -3.94 -27.62 -42.31
CA ARG A 146 -5.04 -28.14 -43.15
C ARG A 146 -5.11 -27.48 -44.53
N GLN A 147 -4.93 -26.16 -44.58
CA GLN A 147 -4.90 -25.43 -45.86
C GLN A 147 -3.71 -25.88 -46.71
N SER A 148 -2.55 -26.13 -46.10
CA SER A 148 -1.37 -26.64 -46.80
C SER A 148 -1.60 -28.04 -47.35
N GLU A 149 -2.20 -28.94 -46.55
CA GLU A 149 -2.58 -30.29 -46.97
C GLU A 149 -3.59 -30.26 -48.13
N GLU A 150 -4.63 -29.43 -48.05
CA GLU A 150 -5.61 -29.24 -49.13
C GLU A 150 -4.94 -28.75 -50.42
N VAL A 151 -4.01 -27.80 -50.33
CA VAL A 151 -3.26 -27.31 -51.50
C VAL A 151 -2.38 -28.40 -52.10
N VAL A 152 -1.70 -29.21 -51.27
CA VAL A 152 -0.90 -30.36 -51.74
C VAL A 152 -1.77 -31.39 -52.44
N LEU A 153 -2.91 -31.75 -51.85
CA LEU A 153 -3.87 -32.69 -52.42
C LEU A 153 -4.46 -32.17 -53.74
N ALA A 154 -4.85 -30.89 -53.79
CA ALA A 154 -5.36 -30.27 -55.02
C ALA A 154 -4.30 -30.25 -56.13
N ARG A 155 -3.03 -29.95 -55.80
CA ARG A 155 -1.92 -30.02 -56.76
C ARG A 155 -1.65 -31.44 -57.24
N TYR A 156 -1.75 -32.43 -56.36
CA TYR A 156 -1.61 -33.83 -56.73
C TYR A 156 -2.74 -34.29 -57.65
N ALA A 157 -4.00 -33.95 -57.32
CA ALA A 157 -5.18 -34.27 -58.13
C ALA A 157 -5.19 -33.56 -59.50
N ALA A 158 -4.62 -32.35 -59.58
CA ALA A 158 -4.49 -31.60 -60.82
C ALA A 158 -3.28 -32.04 -61.67
N ARG A 159 -2.40 -32.92 -61.16
CA ARG A 159 -1.32 -33.52 -61.96
C ARG A 159 -1.95 -34.58 -62.87
N PRO A 160 -1.88 -34.44 -64.20
CA PRO A 160 -2.46 -35.44 -65.09
C PRO A 160 -1.80 -36.79 -64.85
N ALA A 161 -2.62 -37.87 -64.87
CA ALA A 161 -2.13 -39.24 -64.95
C ALA A 161 -1.45 -39.43 -66.32
N GLY A 162 -0.21 -38.96 -66.42
CA GLY A 162 0.54 -38.89 -67.66
C GLY A 162 2.02 -39.02 -67.37
N GLU A 163 2.42 -40.25 -67.05
CA GLU A 163 3.71 -40.89 -67.37
C GLU A 163 3.67 -42.32 -66.79
N GLY A 164 2.75 -43.11 -67.34
CA GLY A 164 2.57 -44.51 -67.03
C GLY A 164 2.24 -45.26 -68.31
N GLY A 165 3.23 -45.37 -69.20
CA GLY A 165 3.22 -46.32 -70.32
C GLY A 165 3.36 -45.71 -71.71
N SER A 166 4.60 -45.65 -72.21
CA SER A 166 4.94 -46.11 -73.57
C SER A 166 6.45 -46.09 -73.76
N GLU A 167 7.11 -47.24 -73.61
CA GLU A 167 8.19 -47.67 -74.51
C GLU A 167 8.44 -49.17 -74.28
N THR A 168 7.62 -49.97 -74.98
CA THR A 168 8.05 -51.27 -75.47
C THR A 168 8.95 -51.05 -76.68
N SER A 169 10.23 -51.44 -76.58
CA SER A 169 11.01 -52.14 -77.62
C SER A 169 12.42 -52.41 -77.12
#